data_AF-A0A415V7D2-F1
#
_entry.id   AF-A0A415V7D2-F1
#
_cell.length_a   1.000
_cell.length_b   1.000
_cell.length_c   1.000
_cell.angle_alpha   90.00
_cell.angle_beta   90.00
_cell.angle_gamma   90.00
#
_symmetry.space_group_name_H-M   'P 1'
#
loop_
_entity.id
_entity.type
_entity.pdbx_description
1 polymer ?
#
loop_
_entity_poly.entity_id
_entity_poly.type
_entity_poly.pdbx_seq_one_letter_code
_entity_poly.pdbx_strand_id
1 'polypeptide(L)'
;MPDSRTLWTAVVIICIAVSVFFSVKKRTTFKRLQQLMAAKRWDEFDRLLDAKLTSMLYPRYNRDYLRLNSYLLREDHKRADEMFDLLLGLNLPKMQRVDLVIKAFNYYVGQEDRKKSKELLHEIKGFEGGQAEAVAHECQLMYDTMILKRHNDIPELERMLKEAGDDKVKSCRLEYLLALQYKNKGDEAKFAEYLEKSGQHSMAVNA
;
A
#
# COMPACT_ATOMS: atom_id res chain seq x y z
N MET A 1 -50.62 23.07 -13.69
CA MET A 1 -49.74 21.87 -13.56
C MET A 1 -48.46 22.16 -14.33
N PRO A 2 -47.26 21.99 -13.76
CA PRO A 2 -46.03 22.17 -14.52
C PRO A 2 -46.01 21.21 -15.71
N ASP A 3 -45.64 21.72 -16.89
CA ASP A 3 -45.51 20.93 -18.11
C ASP A 3 -44.46 19.83 -17.89
N SER A 4 -44.73 18.61 -18.37
CA SER A 4 -43.89 17.41 -18.19
C SER A 4 -42.42 17.66 -18.56
N ARG A 5 -42.19 18.51 -19.57
CA ARG A 5 -40.84 18.93 -20.01
C ARG A 5 -40.10 19.78 -18.97
N THR A 6 -40.82 20.67 -18.26
CA THR A 6 -40.24 21.51 -17.21
C THR A 6 -39.89 20.70 -15.98
N LEU A 7 -40.74 19.72 -15.62
CA LEU A 7 -40.49 18.80 -14.51
C LEU A 7 -39.28 17.90 -14.80
N TRP A 8 -39.18 17.34 -16.01
CA TRP A 8 -38.04 16.51 -16.41
C TRP A 8 -36.73 17.30 -16.44
N THR A 9 -36.74 18.51 -16.99
CA THR A 9 -35.58 19.41 -17.00
C THR A 9 -35.12 19.74 -15.57
N ALA A 10 -36.05 20.05 -14.67
CA ALA A 10 -35.73 20.33 -13.27
C ALA A 10 -35.09 19.11 -12.56
N VAL A 11 -35.62 17.90 -12.78
CA VAL A 11 -35.06 16.66 -12.23
C VAL A 11 -33.63 16.44 -12.74
N VAL A 12 -33.37 16.64 -14.04
CA VAL A 12 -32.03 16.49 -14.62
C VAL A 12 -31.05 17.49 -14.02
N ILE A 13 -31.44 18.76 -13.88
CA ILE A 13 -30.61 19.80 -13.24
C ILE A 13 -30.27 19.42 -11.80
N ILE A 14 -31.26 18.93 -11.04
CA ILE A 14 -31.05 18.47 -9.66
C ILE A 14 -30.09 17.27 -9.62
N CYS A 15 -30.27 16.28 -10.49
CA CYS A 15 -29.37 15.12 -10.57
C CYS A 15 -27.92 15.53 -10.89
N ILE A 16 -27.73 16.48 -11.81
CA ILE A 16 -26.40 17.03 -12.13
C ILE A 16 -25.82 17.75 -10.91
N ALA A 17 -26.59 18.63 -10.28
CA ALA A 17 -26.14 19.37 -9.10
C ALA A 17 -25.74 18.44 -7.95
N VAL A 18 -26.52 17.39 -7.70
CA VAL A 18 -26.21 16.35 -6.72
C VAL A 18 -24.92 15.61 -7.11
N SER A 19 -24.78 15.16 -8.35
CA SER A 19 -23.56 14.46 -8.82
C SER A 19 -22.29 15.32 -8.67
N VAL A 20 -22.37 16.60 -9.02
CA VAL A 20 -21.29 17.57 -8.84
C VAL A 20 -20.97 17.76 -7.36
N PHE A 21 -22.00 17.93 -6.52
CA PHE A 21 -21.82 18.05 -5.07
C PHE A 21 -21.09 16.84 -4.48
N PHE A 22 -21.53 15.62 -4.80
CA PHE A 22 -20.90 14.38 -4.35
C PHE A 22 -19.45 14.28 -4.82
N SER A 23 -19.17 14.63 -6.08
CA SER A 23 -17.82 14.60 -6.65
C SER A 23 -16.87 15.57 -5.94
N VAL A 24 -17.32 16.80 -5.68
CA VAL A 24 -16.53 17.83 -4.97
C VAL A 24 -16.34 17.43 -3.51
N LYS A 25 -17.39 16.96 -2.82
CA LYS A 25 -17.29 16.52 -1.43
C LYS A 25 -16.40 15.29 -1.27
N LYS A 26 -16.44 14.34 -2.20
CA LYS A 26 -15.52 13.20 -2.23
C LYS A 26 -14.07 13.67 -2.38
N ARG A 27 -13.77 14.57 -3.32
CA ARG A 27 -12.39 15.05 -3.51
C ARG A 27 -11.87 15.83 -2.29
N THR A 28 -12.70 16.72 -1.73
CA THR A 28 -12.31 17.56 -0.59
C THR A 28 -12.19 16.76 0.71
N THR A 29 -13.10 15.82 0.97
CA THR A 29 -13.03 14.94 2.14
C THR A 29 -11.78 14.06 2.09
N PHE A 30 -11.44 13.51 0.91
CA PHE A 30 -10.22 12.72 0.75
C PHE A 30 -8.96 13.52 1.07
N LYS A 31 -8.84 14.73 0.50
CA LYS A 31 -7.71 15.63 0.80
C LYS A 31 -7.63 15.94 2.30
N ARG A 32 -8.76 16.17 2.96
CA ARG A 32 -8.79 16.43 4.40
C ARG A 32 -8.33 15.22 5.21
N LEU A 33 -8.78 14.02 4.87
CA LEU A 33 -8.32 12.78 5.50
C LEU A 33 -6.81 12.59 5.34
N GLN A 34 -6.26 12.84 4.15
CA GLN A 34 -4.81 12.80 3.92
C GLN A 34 -4.04 13.83 4.75
N GLN A 35 -4.53 15.08 4.81
CA GLN A 35 -3.93 16.13 5.64
C GLN A 35 -3.94 15.78 7.13
N LEU A 36 -5.03 15.21 7.63
CA LEU A 36 -5.13 14.79 9.03
C LEU A 36 -4.16 13.64 9.33
N MET A 37 -3.99 12.67 8.42
CA MET A 37 -2.98 11.62 8.56
C MET A 37 -1.55 12.18 8.56
N ALA A 38 -1.23 13.07 7.61
CA ALA A 38 0.11 13.69 7.52
C ALA A 38 0.42 14.55 8.77
N ALA A 39 -0.58 15.24 9.31
CA ALA A 39 -0.46 16.01 10.54
C ALA A 39 -0.59 15.15 11.82
N LYS A 40 -0.73 13.83 11.70
CA LYS A 40 -0.95 12.89 12.81
C LYS A 40 -2.13 13.26 13.74
N ARG A 41 -3.15 13.93 13.20
CA ARG A 41 -4.38 14.35 13.91
C ARG A 41 -5.39 13.21 13.92
N TRP A 42 -5.10 12.20 14.72
CA TRP A 42 -5.78 10.91 14.74
C TRP A 42 -7.25 10.97 15.11
N ASP A 43 -7.60 11.68 16.19
CA ASP A 43 -8.99 11.77 16.65
C ASP A 43 -9.90 12.44 15.61
N GLU A 44 -9.41 13.49 14.97
CA GLU A 44 -10.14 14.18 13.90
C GLU A 44 -10.24 13.35 12.63
N PHE A 45 -9.19 12.58 12.31
CA PHE A 45 -9.22 11.63 11.20
C PHE A 45 -10.31 10.59 11.44
N ASP A 46 -10.33 9.96 12.62
CA ASP A 46 -11.28 8.91 12.96
C ASP A 46 -12.72 9.48 12.98
N ARG A 47 -12.93 10.66 13.58
CA ARG A 47 -14.23 11.35 13.57
C ARG A 47 -14.72 11.70 12.16
N LEU A 48 -13.82 12.17 11.28
CA LEU A 48 -14.18 12.47 9.90
C LEU A 48 -14.47 11.20 9.10
N LEU A 49 -13.74 10.12 9.34
CA LEU A 49 -13.92 8.84 8.66
C LEU A 49 -15.26 8.19 9.02
N ASP A 50 -15.68 8.33 10.29
CA ASP A 50 -16.96 7.82 10.81
C ASP A 50 -18.16 8.75 10.58
N ALA A 51 -17.93 9.95 10.05
CA ALA A 51 -19.01 10.88 9.75
C ALA A 51 -20.01 10.30 8.73
N LYS A 52 -21.31 10.53 8.95
CA LYS A 52 -22.39 10.03 8.07
C LYS A 52 -22.19 10.43 6.61
N LEU A 53 -21.74 11.66 6.35
CA LEU A 53 -21.42 12.11 5.00
C LEU A 53 -20.30 11.25 4.37
N THR A 54 -19.21 11.01 5.08
CA THR A 54 -18.10 10.15 4.61
C THR A 54 -18.58 8.73 4.34
N SER A 55 -19.45 8.19 5.19
CA SER A 55 -20.05 6.86 4.98
C SER A 55 -20.91 6.77 3.71
N MET A 56 -21.51 7.87 3.29
CA MET A 56 -22.29 7.97 2.06
C MET A 56 -21.39 8.22 0.83
N LEU A 57 -20.28 8.93 1.00
CA LEU A 57 -19.31 9.24 -0.08
C LEU A 57 -18.43 8.05 -0.47
N TYR A 58 -18.13 7.15 0.48
CA TYR A 58 -17.19 6.05 0.29
C TYR A 58 -17.78 4.70 0.68
N PRO A 59 -17.60 3.66 -0.17
CA PRO A 59 -17.89 2.29 0.20
C PRO A 59 -17.18 1.87 1.48
N ARG A 60 -17.74 0.89 2.19
CA ARG A 60 -17.19 0.37 3.45
C ARG A 60 -15.72 -0.06 3.30
N TYR A 61 -15.39 -0.86 2.28
CA TYR A 61 -14.02 -1.29 2.02
C TYR A 61 -13.03 -0.12 1.97
N ASN A 62 -13.35 0.96 1.23
CA ASN A 62 -12.46 2.11 1.11
C ASN A 62 -12.22 2.82 2.44
N ARG A 63 -13.24 2.87 3.32
CA ARG A 63 -13.10 3.45 4.66
C ARG A 63 -12.28 2.54 5.57
N ASP A 64 -12.53 1.24 5.54
CA ASP A 64 -11.77 0.26 6.32
C ASP A 64 -10.30 0.20 5.87
N TYR A 65 -10.04 0.35 4.57
CA TYR A 65 -8.68 0.45 4.02
C TYR A 65 -7.96 1.75 4.43
N LEU A 66 -8.67 2.89 4.48
CA LEU A 66 -8.12 4.14 5.01
C LEU A 66 -7.81 4.03 6.51
N ARG A 67 -8.66 3.32 7.26
CA ARG A 67 -8.43 3.00 8.68
C ARG A 67 -7.24 2.07 8.86
N LEU A 68 -7.08 1.04 8.03
CA LEU A 68 -5.88 0.20 8.02
C LEU A 68 -4.63 1.06 7.84
N ASN A 69 -4.61 1.93 6.82
CA ASN A 69 -3.45 2.80 6.58
C ASN A 69 -3.16 3.74 7.76
N SER A 70 -4.19 4.20 8.49
CA SER A 70 -3.96 5.01 9.69
C SER A 70 -3.33 4.19 10.82
N TYR A 71 -3.72 2.94 11.03
CA TYR A 71 -3.08 2.04 12.00
C TYR A 71 -1.64 1.72 11.63
N LEU A 72 -1.35 1.49 10.34
CA LEU A 72 0.02 1.29 9.86
C LEU A 72 0.90 2.52 10.13
N LEU A 73 0.40 3.73 9.87
CA LEU A 73 1.14 4.97 10.14
C LEU A 73 1.34 5.26 11.64
N ARG A 74 0.42 4.78 12.49
CA ARG A 74 0.49 4.89 13.94
C ARG A 74 1.39 3.82 14.57
N GLU A 75 1.87 2.86 13.76
CA GLU A 75 2.54 1.65 14.24
C GLU A 75 1.68 0.86 15.25
N ASP A 76 0.36 0.99 15.15
CA ASP A 76 -0.60 0.26 15.99
C ASP A 76 -0.77 -1.16 15.44
N HIS A 77 0.22 -2.01 15.74
CA HIS A 77 0.31 -3.36 15.19
C HIS A 77 -0.88 -4.23 15.53
N LYS A 78 -1.43 -4.10 16.74
CA LYS A 78 -2.60 -4.89 17.15
C LYS A 78 -3.80 -4.58 16.26
N ARG A 79 -4.12 -3.30 16.08
CA ARG A 79 -5.27 -2.91 15.26
C ARG A 79 -5.02 -3.10 13.76
N ALA A 80 -3.77 -2.98 13.31
CA ALA A 80 -3.41 -3.31 11.94
C ALA A 80 -3.64 -4.81 11.66
N ASP A 81 -3.23 -5.69 12.58
CA ASP A 81 -3.41 -7.15 12.49
C ASP A 81 -4.90 -7.51 12.41
N GLU A 82 -5.71 -7.00 13.36
CA GLU A 82 -7.17 -7.19 13.38
C GLU A 82 -7.84 -6.71 12.08
N MET A 83 -7.36 -5.60 11.51
CA MET A 83 -7.88 -5.06 10.26
C MET A 83 -7.46 -5.88 9.05
N PHE A 84 -6.24 -6.41 9.01
CA PHE A 84 -5.82 -7.34 7.97
C PHE A 84 -6.63 -8.63 8.01
N ASP A 85 -6.84 -9.23 9.18
CA ASP A 85 -7.66 -10.44 9.33
C ASP A 85 -9.09 -10.21 8.82
N LEU A 86 -9.69 -9.06 9.16
CA LEU A 86 -11.00 -8.67 8.66
C LEU A 86 -11.02 -8.52 7.13
N LEU A 87 -10.08 -7.76 6.56
CA LEU A 87 -10.08 -7.42 5.14
C LEU A 87 -9.69 -8.60 4.25
N LEU A 88 -8.75 -9.44 4.69
CA LEU A 88 -8.34 -10.66 3.97
C LEU A 88 -9.43 -11.75 4.01
N GLY A 89 -10.36 -11.68 4.97
CA GLY A 89 -11.56 -12.53 5.00
C GLY A 89 -12.66 -12.13 3.99
N LEU A 90 -12.54 -10.97 3.32
CA LEU A 90 -13.54 -10.49 2.37
C LEU A 90 -13.35 -11.10 0.98
N ASN A 91 -14.47 -11.33 0.29
CA ASN A 91 -14.47 -11.60 -1.15
C ASN A 91 -14.29 -10.28 -1.92
N LEU A 92 -13.07 -9.99 -2.35
CA LEU A 92 -12.70 -8.73 -3.00
C LEU A 92 -12.52 -8.90 -4.51
N PRO A 93 -12.84 -7.88 -5.32
CA PRO A 93 -12.44 -7.83 -6.72
C PRO A 93 -10.92 -7.99 -6.88
N LYS A 94 -10.49 -8.65 -7.97
CA LYS A 94 -9.07 -9.00 -8.23
C LYS A 94 -8.09 -7.87 -7.89
N MET A 95 -8.34 -6.66 -8.39
CA MET A 95 -7.45 -5.52 -8.15
C MET A 95 -7.33 -5.13 -6.66
N GLN A 96 -8.43 -5.16 -5.90
CA GLN A 96 -8.42 -4.86 -4.46
C GLN A 96 -7.74 -5.97 -3.68
N ARG A 97 -7.93 -7.23 -4.09
CA ARG A 97 -7.28 -8.38 -3.47
C ARG A 97 -5.77 -8.32 -3.65
N VAL A 98 -5.29 -8.07 -4.87
CA VAL A 98 -3.86 -7.95 -5.19
C VAL A 98 -3.22 -6.86 -4.32
N ASP A 99 -3.78 -5.65 -4.32
CA ASP A 99 -3.26 -4.54 -3.53
C ASP A 99 -3.22 -4.83 -2.02
N LEU A 100 -4.31 -5.40 -1.47
CA LEU A 100 -4.39 -5.74 -0.05
C LEU A 100 -3.38 -6.83 0.34
N VAL A 101 -3.26 -7.88 -0.45
CA VAL A 101 -2.37 -9.03 -0.17
C VAL A 101 -0.91 -8.58 -0.22
N ILE A 102 -0.52 -7.76 -1.20
CA ILE A 102 0.85 -7.19 -1.26
C ILE A 102 1.13 -6.32 -0.04
N LYS A 103 0.18 -5.47 0.36
CA LYS A 103 0.32 -4.63 1.55
C LYS A 103 0.47 -5.46 2.82
N ALA A 104 -0.36 -6.49 2.99
CA ALA A 104 -0.29 -7.41 4.11
C ALA A 104 1.05 -8.17 4.11
N PHE A 105 1.51 -8.65 2.95
CA PHE A 105 2.78 -9.33 2.81
C PHE A 105 3.94 -8.44 3.27
N ASN A 106 4.02 -7.21 2.75
CA ASN A 106 5.06 -6.25 3.13
C ASN A 106 5.03 -5.95 4.64
N TYR A 107 3.83 -5.82 5.22
CA TYR A 107 3.66 -5.63 6.66
C TYR A 107 4.24 -6.81 7.46
N TYR A 108 3.80 -8.04 7.18
CA TYR A 108 4.24 -9.22 7.94
C TYR A 108 5.72 -9.56 7.71
N VAL A 109 6.26 -9.27 6.52
CA VAL A 109 7.70 -9.40 6.27
C VAL A 109 8.49 -8.44 7.14
N GLY A 110 8.05 -7.19 7.27
CA GLY A 110 8.68 -6.19 8.15
C GLY A 110 8.67 -6.59 9.62
N GLN A 111 7.65 -7.35 10.04
CA GLN A 111 7.53 -7.90 11.39
C GLN A 111 8.22 -9.25 11.59
N GLU A 112 8.89 -9.75 10.55
CA GLU A 112 9.51 -11.08 10.52
C GLU A 112 8.53 -12.24 10.83
N ASP A 113 7.22 -12.06 10.59
CA ASP A 113 6.21 -13.12 10.77
C ASP A 113 6.28 -14.12 9.62
N ARG A 114 7.12 -15.14 9.81
CA ARG A 114 7.36 -16.18 8.82
C ARG A 114 6.09 -16.90 8.37
N LYS A 115 5.12 -17.13 9.27
CA LYS A 115 3.93 -17.92 8.92
C LYS A 115 3.03 -17.11 8.01
N LYS A 116 2.63 -15.90 8.43
CA LYS A 116 1.73 -15.03 7.65
C LYS A 116 2.39 -14.59 6.34
N SER A 117 3.68 -14.25 6.35
CA SER A 117 4.41 -13.91 5.11
C SER A 117 4.43 -15.06 4.10
N LYS A 118 4.60 -16.30 4.54
CA LYS A 118 4.62 -17.47 3.64
C LYS A 118 3.25 -17.74 3.01
N GLU A 119 2.19 -17.65 3.80
CA GLU A 119 0.81 -17.84 3.34
C GLU A 119 0.43 -16.80 2.28
N LEU A 120 0.74 -15.53 2.53
CA LEU A 120 0.48 -14.45 1.58
C LEU A 120 1.33 -14.56 0.32
N LEU A 121 2.61 -14.94 0.44
CA LEU A 121 3.47 -15.17 -0.72
C LEU A 121 2.94 -16.29 -1.62
N HIS A 122 2.39 -17.36 -1.05
CA HIS A 122 1.76 -18.42 -1.83
C HIS A 122 0.58 -17.88 -2.65
N GLU A 123 -0.25 -17.02 -2.06
CA GLU A 123 -1.35 -16.37 -2.78
C GLU A 123 -0.84 -15.44 -3.90
N ILE A 124 0.18 -14.62 -3.62
CA ILE A 124 0.77 -13.69 -4.59
C ILE A 124 1.28 -14.44 -5.83
N LYS A 125 1.91 -15.60 -5.64
CA LYS A 125 2.37 -16.46 -6.76
C LYS A 125 1.24 -17.02 -7.61
N GLY A 126 0.03 -17.11 -7.06
CA GLY A 126 -1.17 -17.51 -7.79
C GLY A 126 -1.80 -16.39 -8.62
N PHE A 127 -1.28 -15.15 -8.56
CA PHE A 127 -1.82 -14.06 -9.36
C PHE A 127 -1.35 -14.17 -10.81
N GLU A 128 -2.30 -14.39 -11.72
CA GLU A 128 -2.02 -14.48 -13.16
C GLU A 128 -2.07 -13.11 -13.86
N GLY A 129 -1.05 -12.84 -14.69
CA GLY A 129 -1.02 -11.80 -15.71
C GLY A 129 -0.48 -10.42 -15.29
N GLY A 130 0.32 -9.82 -16.18
CA GLY A 130 0.72 -8.42 -16.12
C GLY A 130 1.57 -8.05 -14.90
N GLN A 131 1.28 -6.89 -14.29
CA GLN A 131 2.02 -6.34 -13.14
C GLN A 131 2.02 -7.26 -11.91
N ALA A 132 1.05 -8.17 -11.79
CA ALA A 132 0.96 -9.07 -10.64
C ALA A 132 2.08 -10.13 -10.63
N GLU A 133 2.55 -10.58 -11.79
CA GLU A 133 3.63 -11.55 -11.92
C GLU A 133 4.99 -10.93 -11.56
N ALA A 134 5.24 -9.68 -11.99
CA ALA A 134 6.45 -8.95 -11.62
C ALA A 134 6.55 -8.75 -10.10
N VAL A 135 5.42 -8.47 -9.44
CA VAL A 135 5.39 -8.32 -7.98
C VAL A 135 5.68 -9.64 -7.26
N ALA A 136 5.27 -10.79 -7.81
CA ALA A 136 5.53 -12.08 -7.18
C ALA A 136 7.03 -12.38 -7.05
N HIS A 137 7.83 -12.04 -8.06
CA HIS A 137 9.28 -12.20 -8.01
C HIS A 137 9.90 -11.30 -6.93
N GLU A 138 9.49 -10.04 -6.86
CA GLU A 138 9.98 -9.10 -5.86
C GLU A 138 9.61 -9.52 -4.43
N CYS A 139 8.38 -9.99 -4.22
CA CYS A 139 7.95 -10.54 -2.95
C CYS A 139 8.75 -11.81 -2.58
N GLN A 140 9.11 -12.65 -3.56
CA GLN A 140 9.97 -13.81 -3.31
C GLN A 140 11.35 -13.39 -2.80
N LEU A 141 12.01 -12.43 -3.46
CA LEU A 141 13.31 -11.90 -3.04
C LEU A 141 13.26 -11.30 -1.62
N MET A 142 12.20 -10.55 -1.30
CA MET A 142 11.98 -10.02 0.05
C MET A 142 11.86 -11.14 1.09
N TYR A 143 11.06 -12.17 0.81
CA TYR A 143 10.86 -13.29 1.72
C TYR A 143 12.15 -14.10 1.93
N ASP A 144 12.86 -14.42 0.85
CA ASP A 144 14.13 -15.15 0.92
C ASP A 144 15.18 -14.38 1.74
N THR A 145 15.27 -13.07 1.52
CA THR A 145 16.25 -12.20 2.19
C THR A 145 15.89 -11.94 3.65
N MET A 146 14.66 -11.50 3.92
CA MET A 146 14.26 -10.96 5.22
C MET A 146 13.76 -12.03 6.17
N ILE A 147 13.09 -13.08 5.66
CA ILE A 147 12.51 -14.15 6.48
C ILE A 147 13.41 -15.38 6.52
N LEU A 148 13.89 -15.85 5.36
CA LEU A 148 14.75 -17.03 5.30
C LEU A 148 16.23 -16.72 5.53
N LYS A 149 16.60 -15.44 5.62
CA LYS A 149 17.97 -14.96 5.80
C LYS A 149 18.94 -15.52 4.75
N ARG A 150 18.46 -15.71 3.51
CA ARG A 150 19.27 -16.17 2.37
C ARG A 150 20.14 -15.03 1.83
N HIS A 151 21.18 -15.41 1.09
CA HIS A 151 22.12 -14.49 0.46
C HIS A 151 22.51 -14.93 -0.97
N ASN A 152 21.72 -15.81 -1.59
CA ASN A 152 22.06 -16.43 -2.87
C ASN A 152 21.64 -15.59 -4.08
N ASP A 153 20.83 -14.55 -3.87
CA ASP A 153 20.27 -13.73 -4.94
C ASP A 153 21.08 -12.44 -5.16
N ILE A 154 22.22 -12.26 -4.48
CA ILE A 154 23.13 -11.12 -4.67
C ILE A 154 23.44 -10.87 -6.16
N PRO A 155 23.85 -11.87 -6.97
CA PRO A 155 24.16 -11.62 -8.39
C PRO A 155 22.93 -11.15 -9.18
N GLU A 156 21.75 -11.66 -8.84
CA GLU A 156 20.49 -11.25 -9.46
C GLU A 156 20.11 -9.83 -9.06
N LEU A 157 20.20 -9.49 -7.77
CA LEU A 157 19.91 -8.15 -7.26
C LEU A 157 20.88 -7.11 -7.84
N GLU A 158 22.17 -7.43 -8.00
CA GLU A 158 23.16 -6.57 -8.66
C GLU A 158 22.81 -6.33 -10.13
N ARG A 159 22.39 -7.38 -10.85
CA ARG A 159 21.91 -7.25 -12.25
C ARG A 159 20.67 -6.37 -12.32
N MET A 160 19.67 -6.64 -11.48
CA MET A 160 18.42 -5.85 -11.41
C MET A 160 18.70 -4.38 -11.06
N LEU A 161 19.69 -4.12 -10.19
CA LEU A 161 20.09 -2.76 -9.82
C LEU A 161 20.72 -2.03 -11.01
N LYS A 162 21.58 -2.70 -11.78
CA LYS A 162 22.14 -2.14 -13.02
C LYS A 162 21.06 -1.84 -14.06
N GLU A 163 20.06 -2.71 -14.18
CA GLU A 163 18.92 -2.55 -15.08
C GLU A 163 17.92 -1.47 -14.63
N ALA A 164 17.91 -1.10 -13.33
CA ALA A 164 17.01 -0.08 -12.82
C ALA A 164 17.30 1.32 -13.38
N GLY A 165 18.55 1.58 -13.80
CA GLY A 165 18.96 2.88 -14.35
C GLY A 165 18.63 4.03 -13.40
N ASP A 166 17.89 5.03 -13.88
CA ASP A 166 17.52 6.23 -13.12
C ASP A 166 16.30 6.06 -12.20
N ASP A 167 15.72 4.85 -12.12
CA ASP A 167 14.61 4.57 -11.20
C ASP A 167 15.10 4.51 -9.74
N LYS A 168 15.18 5.69 -9.11
CA LYS A 168 15.65 5.84 -7.72
C LYS A 168 14.84 5.03 -6.71
N VAL A 169 13.53 4.83 -6.95
CA VAL A 169 12.67 4.06 -6.04
C VAL A 169 13.04 2.58 -6.12
N LYS A 170 13.17 2.06 -7.34
CA LYS A 170 13.61 0.68 -7.56
C LYS A 170 15.02 0.45 -7.05
N SER A 171 15.96 1.36 -7.35
CA SER A 171 17.35 1.29 -6.88
C SER A 171 17.45 1.30 -5.36
N CYS A 172 16.75 2.22 -4.68
CA CYS A 172 16.70 2.28 -3.21
C CYS A 172 16.32 0.92 -2.58
N ARG A 173 15.27 0.28 -3.12
CA ARG A 173 14.80 -1.01 -2.63
C ARG A 173 15.77 -2.14 -2.90
N LEU A 174 16.34 -2.21 -4.11
CA LEU A 174 17.30 -3.26 -4.48
C LEU A 174 18.59 -3.16 -3.66
N GLU A 175 19.09 -1.95 -3.43
CA GLU A 175 20.25 -1.71 -2.57
C GLU A 175 19.97 -2.11 -1.12
N TYR A 176 18.76 -1.85 -0.61
CA TYR A 176 18.39 -2.32 0.73
C TYR A 176 18.40 -3.85 0.83
N LEU A 177 17.84 -4.54 -0.17
CA LEU A 177 17.88 -6.02 -0.21
C LEU A 177 19.32 -6.55 -0.35
N LEU A 178 20.17 -5.91 -1.15
CA LEU A 178 21.59 -6.25 -1.24
C LEU A 178 22.29 -6.09 0.10
N ALA A 179 22.07 -4.98 0.79
CA ALA A 179 22.62 -4.76 2.12
C ALA A 179 22.23 -5.92 3.05
N LEU A 180 20.94 -6.27 3.11
CA LEU A 180 20.47 -7.38 3.94
C LEU A 180 21.07 -8.74 3.54
N GLN A 181 21.25 -9.03 2.24
CA GLN A 181 21.91 -10.27 1.81
C GLN A 181 23.40 -10.30 2.18
N TYR A 182 24.13 -9.19 2.06
CA TYR A 182 25.51 -9.10 2.53
C TYR A 182 25.62 -9.23 4.04
N LYS A 183 24.67 -8.67 4.80
CA LYS A 183 24.55 -8.90 6.24
C LYS A 183 24.34 -10.39 6.55
N ASN A 184 23.43 -11.07 5.84
CA ASN A 184 23.19 -12.50 6.00
C ASN A 184 24.42 -13.35 5.66
N LYS A 185 25.28 -12.87 4.74
CA LYS A 185 26.56 -13.48 4.37
C LYS A 185 27.69 -13.20 5.38
N GLY A 186 27.52 -12.24 6.28
CA GLY A 186 28.55 -11.79 7.23
C GLY A 186 29.54 -10.77 6.66
N ASP A 187 29.22 -10.11 5.54
CA ASP A 187 30.04 -9.09 4.91
C ASP A 187 29.59 -7.68 5.36
N GLU A 188 30.16 -7.21 6.48
CA GLU A 188 29.79 -5.94 7.08
C GLU A 188 30.17 -4.72 6.22
N ALA A 189 31.27 -4.81 5.47
CA ALA A 189 31.72 -3.73 4.61
C ALA A 189 30.73 -3.49 3.47
N LYS A 190 30.30 -4.55 2.79
CA LYS A 190 29.28 -4.47 1.74
C LYS A 190 27.90 -4.13 2.29
N PHE A 191 27.54 -4.63 3.46
CA PHE A 191 26.31 -4.22 4.14
C PHE A 191 26.25 -2.70 4.33
N ALA A 192 27.30 -2.10 4.91
CA ALA A 192 27.37 -0.66 5.13
C ALA A 192 27.33 0.12 3.81
N GLU A 193 28.09 -0.30 2.79
CA GLU A 193 28.11 0.32 1.46
C GLU A 193 26.71 0.41 0.83
N TYR A 194 25.98 -0.71 0.77
CA TYR A 194 24.66 -0.73 0.14
C TYR A 194 23.57 -0.08 0.99
N LEU A 195 23.70 -0.12 2.32
CA LEU A 195 22.77 0.58 3.21
C LEU A 195 22.90 2.10 3.05
N GLU A 196 24.12 2.61 2.91
CA GLU A 196 24.36 4.03 2.66
C GLU A 196 23.76 4.47 1.31
N LYS A 197 24.01 3.72 0.23
CA LYS A 197 23.44 4.00 -1.10
C LYS A 197 21.91 4.03 -1.05
N SER A 198 21.29 3.05 -0.38
CA SER A 198 19.85 3.00 -0.19
C SER A 198 19.33 4.24 0.55
N GLY A 199 20.04 4.68 1.60
CA GLY A 199 19.73 5.91 2.34
C GLY A 199 19.79 7.17 1.47
N GLN A 200 20.82 7.30 0.63
CA GLN A 200 20.97 8.42 -0.30
C GLN A 200 19.83 8.47 -1.33
N HIS A 201 19.44 7.33 -1.91
CA HIS A 201 18.30 7.26 -2.82
C HIS A 201 16.96 7.53 -2.11
N SER A 202 16.79 7.08 -0.87
CA SER A 202 15.59 7.39 -0.07
C SER A 202 15.42 8.90 0.16
N MET A 203 16.51 9.61 0.48
CA MET A 203 16.47 11.07 0.61
C MET A 203 16.14 11.77 -0.70
N ALA A 204 16.69 11.28 -1.82
CA ALA A 204 16.44 11.84 -3.15
C ALA A 204 15.01 11.61 -3.68
N VAL A 205 14.30 10.61 -3.16
CA VAL A 205 12.87 10.34 -3.48
C VAL A 205 11.93 11.24 -2.66
N ASN A 206 12.36 11.66 -1.47
CA ASN A 206 11.56 12.46 -0.54
C ASN A 206 11.86 13.98 -0.59
N ALA A 207 12.85 14.39 -1.38
CA ALA A 207 13.22 15.79 -1.64
C ALA A 207 12.38 16.40 -2.78
#